data_AF-A0A7S4L8L7-F1
#
_entry.id   AF-A0A7S4L8L7-F1
#
_cell.length_a   1.000
_cell.length_b   1.000
_cell.length_c   1.000
_cell.angle_alpha   90.00
_cell.angle_beta   90.00
_cell.angle_gamma   90.00
#
_symmetry.space_group_name_H-M   'P 1'
#
loop_
_entity.id
_entity.type
_entity.pdbx_description
1 polymer ?
#
loop_
_entity_poly.entity_id
_entity_poly.type
_entity_poly.pdbx_seq_one_letter_code
_entity_poly.pdbx_strand_id
1 'polypeptide(L)'
;MTNSADVKELIPEFFQSQGDFLLNRLDLDLGVRHDGERLHDVQLPPWASSPKDFTRKNRQALESKYVSEHLHHWIDLIFGFKQQGENAKMSFNVFHPLSYEGAINLDDIRVESERIACLEQISEFGQIPKQLFASPHPKRRGPMLRSIPWRSDSDQESENSRT
;
A
#
# COMPACT_ATOMS: atom_id res chain seq x y z
N MET A 1 14.69 9.30 10.14
CA MET A 1 13.62 8.27 10.17
C MET A 1 14.29 6.92 10.33
N THR A 2 14.34 6.38 11.54
CA THR A 2 14.75 4.98 11.78
C THR A 2 13.92 4.47 12.95
N ASN A 3 12.62 4.36 12.74
CA ASN A 3 11.77 3.57 13.63
C ASN A 3 11.81 2.13 13.12
N SER A 4 12.44 1.23 13.88
CA SER A 4 12.54 -0.19 13.51
C SER A 4 11.19 -0.92 13.52
N ALA A 5 10.14 -0.29 14.05
CA ALA A 5 8.78 -0.82 14.05
C ALA A 5 7.91 -0.29 12.89
N ASP A 6 8.42 0.60 12.04
CA ASP A 6 7.65 1.15 10.92
C ASP A 6 8.00 0.45 9.59
N VAL A 7 7.21 -0.56 9.25
CA VAL A 7 7.38 -1.43 8.07
C VAL A 7 6.19 -1.32 7.10
N LYS A 8 5.50 -0.18 7.10
CA LYS A 8 4.29 0.02 6.28
C LYS A 8 4.63 0.15 4.80
N GLU A 9 3.74 -0.40 3.97
CA GLU A 9 3.78 -0.29 2.51
C GLU A 9 2.85 0.82 2.02
N LEU A 10 3.05 1.25 0.77
CA LEU A 10 2.26 2.33 0.16
C LEU A 10 0.87 1.86 -0.28
N ILE A 11 -0.11 2.76 -0.18
CA ILE A 11 -1.47 2.58 -0.67
C ILE A 11 -1.59 2.97 -2.16
N PRO A 12 -2.59 2.44 -2.90
CA PRO A 12 -2.78 2.72 -4.34
C PRO A 12 -2.90 4.21 -4.69
N GLU A 13 -3.40 5.04 -3.78
CA GLU A 13 -3.63 6.48 -3.95
C GLU A 13 -2.35 7.23 -4.30
N PHE A 14 -1.19 6.74 -3.85
CA PHE A 14 0.13 7.31 -4.22
C PHE A 14 0.43 7.19 -5.72
N PHE A 15 -0.23 6.28 -6.42
CA PHE A 15 0.00 5.97 -7.83
C PHE A 15 -1.22 6.28 -8.70
N GLN A 16 -2.44 6.26 -8.16
CA GLN A 16 -3.67 6.30 -8.96
C GLN A 16 -4.48 7.59 -8.78
N SER A 17 -4.29 8.34 -7.69
CA SER A 17 -5.08 9.56 -7.42
C SER A 17 -4.50 10.83 -8.04
N GLN A 18 -5.28 11.93 -7.99
CA GLN A 18 -4.82 13.29 -8.33
C GLN A 18 -3.97 13.94 -7.22
N GLY A 19 -3.70 13.22 -6.12
CA GLY A 19 -2.95 13.72 -4.97
C GLY A 19 -3.81 14.43 -3.92
N ASP A 20 -5.14 14.28 -3.97
CA ASP A 20 -6.05 15.01 -3.07
C ASP A 20 -5.89 14.62 -1.60
N PHE A 21 -5.48 13.38 -1.32
CA PHE A 21 -5.17 12.91 0.04
C PHE A 21 -3.96 13.61 0.66
N LEU A 22 -3.21 14.40 -0.11
CA LEU A 22 -2.07 15.19 0.34
C LEU A 22 -2.49 16.63 0.73
N LEU A 23 -3.77 16.98 0.55
CA LEU A 23 -4.29 18.32 0.75
C LEU A 23 -5.33 18.35 1.86
N ASN A 24 -5.18 19.27 2.82
CA ASN A 24 -6.19 19.55 3.84
C ASN A 24 -7.28 20.48 3.27
N ARG A 25 -8.04 19.99 2.28
CA ARG A 25 -9.05 20.80 1.57
C ARG A 25 -10.17 21.33 2.47
N LEU A 26 -10.41 20.69 3.61
CA LEU A 26 -11.44 21.10 4.57
C LEU A 26 -10.92 22.10 5.62
N ASP A 27 -9.65 22.53 5.50
CA ASP A 27 -8.96 23.39 6.46
C ASP A 27 -9.15 22.94 7.91
N LEU A 28 -9.05 21.63 8.13
CA LEU A 28 -9.18 21.04 9.46
C LEU A 28 -8.07 21.58 10.37
N ASP A 29 -8.38 21.79 11.64
CA ASP A 29 -7.36 22.04 12.65
C ASP A 29 -6.65 20.73 13.01
N LEU A 30 -5.50 20.49 12.37
CA LEU A 30 -4.65 19.32 12.60
C LEU A 30 -3.64 19.56 13.73
N GLY A 31 -3.65 20.73 14.36
CA GLY A 31 -2.72 21.13 15.41
C GLY A 31 -1.40 21.71 14.90
N VAL A 32 -0.43 21.83 15.82
CA VAL A 32 0.86 22.48 15.60
C VAL A 32 1.98 21.52 15.98
N ARG A 33 3.02 21.45 15.15
CA ARG A 33 4.21 20.63 15.38
C ARG A 33 5.04 21.21 16.53
N HIS A 34 5.96 20.41 17.06
CA HIS A 34 6.86 20.84 18.13
C HIS A 34 7.80 22.00 17.74
N ASP A 35 8.01 22.22 16.44
CA ASP A 35 8.77 23.35 15.88
C ASP A 35 7.91 24.61 15.69
N GLY A 36 6.64 24.59 16.08
CA GLY A 36 5.72 25.72 16.00
C GLY A 36 4.97 25.84 14.67
N GLU A 37 5.25 24.97 13.71
CA GLU A 37 4.59 24.99 12.39
C GLU A 37 3.20 24.33 12.45
N ARG A 38 2.18 25.03 11.96
CA ARG A 38 0.81 24.49 11.85
C ARG A 38 0.80 23.33 10.85
N LEU A 39 0.12 22.24 11.21
CA LEU A 39 -0.13 21.12 10.30
C LEU A 39 -1.22 21.49 9.29
N HIS A 40 -0.90 21.36 8.01
CA HIS A 40 -1.82 21.62 6.89
C HIS A 40 -1.59 20.57 5.78
N ASP A 41 -1.31 21.01 4.56
CA ASP A 41 -1.01 20.15 3.43
C ASP A 41 0.29 19.37 3.66
N VAL A 42 0.38 18.19 3.04
CA VAL A 42 1.58 17.37 3.10
C VAL A 42 2.73 18.10 2.39
N GLN A 43 3.87 18.21 3.08
CA GLN A 43 5.08 18.75 2.49
C GLN A 43 5.59 17.83 1.38
N LEU A 44 5.65 18.36 0.17
CA LEU A 44 6.12 17.61 -1.00
C LEU A 44 7.64 17.63 -1.09
N PRO A 45 8.24 16.57 -1.66
CA PRO A 45 9.67 16.59 -1.94
C PRO A 45 10.03 17.64 -3.01
N PRO A 46 11.26 18.17 -3.03
CA PRO A 46 11.65 19.27 -3.94
C PRO A 46 11.49 18.96 -5.44
N TRP A 47 11.43 17.68 -5.80
CA TRP A 47 11.23 17.25 -7.18
C TRP A 47 9.77 17.26 -7.63
N ALA A 48 8.80 17.48 -6.74
CA ALA A 48 7.37 17.54 -7.08
C ALA A 48 6.85 18.98 -6.97
N SER A 49 6.27 19.50 -8.05
CA SER A 49 5.73 20.87 -8.06
C SER A 49 4.30 20.98 -7.53
N SER A 50 3.58 19.86 -7.43
CA SER A 50 2.20 19.79 -6.93
C SER A 50 1.86 18.35 -6.52
N PRO A 51 0.79 18.11 -5.74
CA PRO A 51 0.35 16.76 -5.39
C PRO A 51 0.08 15.88 -6.61
N LYS A 52 -0.51 16.47 -7.66
CA LYS A 52 -0.75 15.80 -8.94
C LYS A 52 0.56 15.44 -9.66
N ASP A 53 1.55 16.32 -9.63
CA ASP A 53 2.87 16.04 -10.18
C ASP A 53 3.59 14.93 -9.39
N PHE A 54 3.44 14.93 -8.06
CA PHE A 54 3.95 13.88 -7.17
C PHE A 54 3.38 12.50 -7.53
N THR A 55 2.05 12.34 -7.55
CA THR A 55 1.43 11.03 -7.87
C THR A 55 1.72 10.59 -9.30
N ARG A 56 1.76 11.54 -10.26
CA ARG A 56 2.16 11.25 -11.65
C ARG A 56 3.57 10.69 -11.73
N LYS A 57 4.53 11.28 -11.03
CA LYS A 57 5.93 10.80 -11.01
C LYS A 57 6.06 9.45 -10.31
N ASN A 58 5.34 9.22 -9.22
CA ASN A 58 5.28 7.91 -8.57
C ASN A 58 4.73 6.83 -9.52
N ARG A 59 3.64 7.13 -10.25
CA ARG A 59 3.11 6.24 -11.29
C ARG A 59 4.14 5.95 -12.38
N GLN A 60 4.84 6.96 -12.87
CA GLN A 60 5.91 6.77 -13.86
C GLN A 60 7.04 5.88 -13.33
N ALA A 61 7.38 5.99 -12.04
CA ALA A 61 8.35 5.11 -11.40
C ALA A 61 7.83 3.66 -11.28
N LEU A 62 6.57 3.47 -10.87
CA LEU A 62 5.91 2.15 -10.78
C LEU A 62 5.85 1.47 -12.16
N GLU A 63 5.53 2.22 -13.20
CA GLU A 63 5.49 1.74 -14.60
C GLU A 63 6.88 1.77 -15.27
N SER A 64 7.96 1.99 -14.54
CA SER A 64 9.30 1.97 -15.13
C SER A 64 9.71 0.56 -15.56
N LYS A 65 10.65 0.49 -16.50
CA LYS A 65 11.29 -0.77 -16.89
C LYS A 65 11.90 -1.49 -15.68
N TYR A 66 12.54 -0.74 -14.78
CA TYR A 66 13.16 -1.28 -13.58
C TYR A 66 12.12 -2.00 -12.70
N VAL A 67 11.03 -1.32 -12.34
CA VAL A 67 9.99 -1.95 -11.50
C VAL A 67 9.36 -3.12 -12.23
N SER A 68 9.02 -2.98 -13.53
CA SER A 68 8.46 -4.09 -14.32
C SER A 68 9.32 -5.36 -14.33
N GLU A 69 10.65 -5.21 -14.34
CA GLU A 69 11.58 -6.35 -14.33
C GLU A 69 11.73 -7.02 -12.95
N HIS A 70 11.36 -6.33 -11.86
CA HIS A 70 11.62 -6.76 -10.49
C HIS A 70 10.38 -6.92 -9.61
N LEU A 71 9.21 -6.41 -10.03
CA LEU A 71 7.98 -6.39 -9.23
C LEU A 71 7.56 -7.79 -8.77
N HIS A 72 7.80 -8.82 -9.59
CA HIS A 72 7.56 -10.22 -9.22
C HIS A 72 8.20 -10.64 -7.89
N HIS A 73 9.34 -10.06 -7.49
CA HIS A 73 9.95 -10.32 -6.18
C HIS A 73 9.14 -9.75 -5.02
N TRP A 74 8.53 -8.57 -5.20
CA TRP A 74 7.61 -8.01 -4.19
C TRP A 74 6.33 -8.84 -4.12
N ILE A 75 5.79 -9.29 -5.25
CA ILE A 75 4.63 -10.18 -5.27
C ILE A 75 4.95 -11.50 -4.55
N ASP A 76 6.16 -12.05 -4.70
CA ASP A 76 6.60 -13.24 -3.97
C ASP A 76 6.59 -13.06 -2.45
N LEU A 77 6.89 -11.85 -1.95
CA LEU A 77 6.88 -11.51 -0.52
C LEU A 77 5.45 -11.38 0.00
N ILE A 78 4.59 -10.65 -0.72
CA ILE A 78 3.25 -10.29 -0.23
C ILE A 78 2.22 -11.40 -0.47
N PHE A 79 2.31 -12.13 -1.59
CA PHE A 79 1.31 -13.13 -1.99
C PHE A 79 1.89 -14.50 -2.29
N GLY A 80 3.21 -14.63 -2.33
CA GLY A 80 3.89 -15.79 -2.90
C GLY A 80 4.64 -16.67 -1.91
N PHE A 81 5.57 -17.45 -2.45
CA PHE A 81 6.30 -18.49 -1.72
C PHE A 81 7.23 -17.95 -0.62
N LYS A 82 7.47 -16.63 -0.56
CA LYS A 82 8.27 -15.96 0.47
C LYS A 82 7.43 -15.30 1.57
N GLN A 83 6.11 -15.48 1.56
CA GLN A 83 5.23 -14.95 2.60
C GLN A 83 5.36 -15.71 3.92
N GLN A 84 5.63 -17.02 3.87
CA GLN A 84 5.65 -17.90 5.04
C GLN A 84 6.81 -18.92 5.00
N GLY A 85 7.02 -19.61 6.13
CA GLY A 85 8.01 -20.68 6.25
C GLY A 85 9.46 -20.20 6.20
N GLU A 86 10.38 -21.08 5.78
CA GLU A 86 11.81 -20.79 5.79
C GLU A 86 12.20 -19.69 4.79
N ASN A 87 11.52 -19.64 3.64
CA ASN A 87 11.75 -18.60 2.63
C ASN A 87 11.44 -17.19 3.16
N ALA A 88 10.42 -17.06 4.02
CA ALA A 88 10.08 -15.79 4.68
C ALA A 88 11.17 -15.37 5.66
N LYS A 89 11.70 -16.30 6.46
CA LYS A 89 12.82 -16.01 7.38
C LYS A 89 14.06 -15.56 6.63
N MET A 90 14.43 -16.28 5.56
CA MET A 90 15.57 -15.93 4.71
C MET A 90 15.40 -14.58 4.02
N SER A 91 14.17 -14.12 3.85
CA SER A 91 13.83 -12.83 3.22
C SER A 91 13.48 -11.73 4.23
N PHE A 92 13.63 -11.98 5.54
CA PHE A 92 13.24 -11.07 6.63
C PHE A 92 11.78 -10.60 6.54
N ASN A 93 10.88 -11.49 6.14
CA ASN A 93 9.46 -11.21 5.84
C ASN A 93 8.52 -11.98 6.78
N VAL A 94 8.87 -12.07 8.06
CA VAL A 94 8.06 -12.75 9.08
C VAL A 94 7.37 -11.71 9.96
N PHE A 95 6.06 -11.82 10.06
CA PHE A 95 5.20 -10.94 10.85
C PHE A 95 4.69 -11.66 12.11
N HIS A 96 3.89 -10.94 12.90
CA HIS A 96 3.27 -11.51 14.09
C HIS A 96 2.37 -12.71 13.71
N PRO A 97 2.36 -13.82 14.49
CA PRO A 97 1.59 -15.01 14.15
C PRO A 97 0.10 -14.75 13.89
N LEU A 98 -0.53 -13.88 14.68
CA LEU A 98 -1.95 -13.53 14.53
C LEU A 98 -2.27 -12.74 13.26
N SER A 99 -1.27 -12.23 12.54
CA SER A 99 -1.49 -11.54 11.27
C SER A 99 -1.70 -12.50 10.10
N TYR A 100 -1.44 -13.81 10.25
CA TYR A 100 -1.62 -14.81 9.20
C TYR A 100 -3.00 -15.48 9.25
N GLU A 101 -3.63 -15.63 8.09
CA GLU A 101 -4.89 -16.37 7.94
C GLU A 101 -4.73 -17.80 8.50
N GLY A 102 -5.68 -18.22 9.35
CA GLY A 102 -5.70 -19.57 9.92
C GLY A 102 -4.67 -19.84 11.03
N ALA A 103 -3.93 -18.84 11.50
CA ALA A 103 -2.99 -19.01 12.62
C ALA A 103 -3.68 -19.36 13.95
N ILE A 104 -4.94 -18.96 14.12
CA ILE A 104 -5.77 -19.26 15.28
C ILE A 104 -7.20 -19.56 14.84
N ASN A 105 -7.82 -20.54 15.50
CA ASN A 105 -9.26 -20.75 15.43
C ASN A 105 -9.90 -20.08 16.65
N LEU A 106 -10.64 -19.01 16.42
CA LEU A 106 -11.26 -18.23 17.51
C LEU A 106 -12.34 -19.00 18.27
N ASP A 107 -12.91 -20.05 17.66
CA ASP A 107 -13.94 -20.88 18.29
C ASP A 107 -13.34 -21.87 19.31
N ASP A 108 -12.04 -22.13 19.22
CA ASP A 108 -11.33 -22.97 20.18
C ASP A 108 -10.94 -22.20 21.47
N ILE A 109 -11.05 -20.87 21.46
CA ILE A 109 -10.72 -20.01 22.61
C ILE A 109 -11.91 -19.97 23.57
N ARG A 110 -11.76 -20.60 24.73
CA ARG A 110 -12.83 -20.70 25.75
C ARG A 110 -12.94 -19.50 26.67
N VAL A 111 -11.87 -18.71 26.78
CA VAL A 111 -11.81 -17.54 27.66
C VAL A 111 -12.19 -16.32 26.84
N GLU A 112 -13.33 -15.71 27.15
CA GLU A 112 -13.87 -14.58 26.37
C GLU A 112 -12.89 -13.40 26.29
N SER A 113 -12.18 -13.08 27.39
CA SER A 113 -11.20 -12.00 27.38
C SER A 113 -10.01 -12.26 26.45
N GLU A 114 -9.58 -13.52 26.32
CA GLU A 114 -8.50 -13.89 25.39
C GLU A 114 -8.99 -13.81 23.95
N ARG A 115 -10.24 -14.21 23.71
CA ARG A 115 -10.88 -14.10 22.39
C ARG A 115 -10.98 -12.64 21.94
N ILE A 116 -11.43 -11.76 22.82
CA ILE A 116 -11.50 -10.31 22.58
C ILE A 116 -10.10 -9.75 22.31
N ALA A 117 -9.11 -10.07 23.13
CA ALA A 117 -7.73 -9.61 22.93
C ALA A 117 -7.15 -10.06 21.58
N CYS A 118 -7.42 -11.29 21.15
CA CYS A 118 -7.00 -11.77 19.83
C CYS A 118 -7.69 -11.00 18.69
N LEU A 119 -8.99 -10.74 18.81
CA LEU A 119 -9.75 -9.98 17.82
C LEU A 119 -9.24 -8.55 17.69
N GLU A 120 -8.98 -7.88 18.80
CA GLU A 120 -8.39 -6.54 18.83
C GLU A 120 -7.01 -6.55 18.17
N GLN A 121 -6.17 -7.54 18.48
CA GLN A 121 -4.85 -7.68 17.87
C GLN A 121 -4.94 -7.84 16.33
N ILE A 122 -5.88 -8.64 15.85
CA ILE A 122 -6.12 -8.89 14.41
C ILE A 122 -6.69 -7.66 13.70
N SER A 123 -7.52 -6.87 14.38
CA SER A 123 -8.15 -5.65 13.84
C SER A 123 -7.12 -4.52 13.71
N GLU A 124 -6.34 -4.27 14.76
CA GLU A 124 -5.58 -3.02 14.89
C GLU A 124 -4.15 -3.12 14.34
N PHE A 125 -3.56 -4.32 14.31
CA PHE A 125 -2.12 -4.49 14.01
C PHE A 125 -1.84 -5.16 12.65
N GLY A 126 -2.87 -5.26 11.81
CA GLY A 126 -2.74 -5.62 10.41
C GLY A 126 -2.88 -7.12 10.13
N GLN A 127 -3.33 -7.40 8.91
CA GLN A 127 -3.58 -8.73 8.38
C GLN A 127 -2.74 -8.93 7.12
N ILE A 128 -2.05 -10.06 7.03
CA ILE A 128 -1.30 -10.45 5.85
C ILE A 128 -2.28 -10.97 4.80
N PRO A 129 -2.17 -10.51 3.53
CA PRO A 129 -3.00 -11.06 2.46
C PRO A 129 -2.83 -12.56 2.31
N LYS A 130 -3.87 -13.24 1.80
CA LYS A 130 -3.81 -14.67 1.52
C LYS A 130 -2.66 -15.03 0.59
N GLN A 131 -1.91 -16.08 0.92
CA GLN A 131 -0.92 -16.65 0.01
C GLN A 131 -1.63 -17.25 -1.22
N LEU A 132 -1.30 -16.75 -2.41
CA LEU A 132 -1.95 -17.14 -3.66
C LEU A 132 -1.20 -18.27 -4.37
N PHE A 133 0.11 -18.40 -4.13
CA PHE A 133 0.94 -19.39 -4.81
C PHE A 133 2.18 -19.79 -4.00
N ALA A 134 2.65 -21.02 -4.20
CA ALA A 134 3.79 -21.61 -3.50
C ALA A 134 5.07 -21.73 -4.35
N SER A 135 5.00 -21.37 -5.63
CA SER A 135 6.14 -21.32 -6.55
C SER A 135 6.54 -19.87 -6.88
N PRO A 136 7.75 -19.60 -7.39
CA PRO A 136 8.15 -18.24 -7.75
C PRO A 136 7.23 -17.60 -8.80
N HIS A 137 6.82 -16.36 -8.56
CA HIS A 137 6.00 -15.59 -9.49
C HIS A 137 6.75 -15.38 -10.82
N PRO A 138 6.11 -15.58 -11.98
CA PRO A 138 6.76 -15.38 -13.26
C PRO A 138 7.22 -13.94 -13.43
N LYS A 139 8.48 -13.75 -13.83
CA LYS A 139 8.98 -12.44 -14.25
C LYS A 139 8.22 -11.97 -15.49
N ARG A 140 7.81 -10.69 -15.52
CA ARG A 140 7.16 -10.08 -16.68
C ARG A 140 8.07 -10.20 -17.91
N ARG A 141 7.56 -10.78 -19.00
CA ARG A 141 8.24 -10.90 -20.29
C ARG A 141 7.49 -10.07 -21.34
N GLY A 142 8.17 -9.13 -22.00
CA GLY A 142 7.62 -8.35 -23.12
C GLY A 142 7.63 -6.83 -22.90
N PRO A 143 7.49 -6.04 -23.99
CA PRO A 143 7.46 -4.58 -23.90
C PRO A 143 6.22 -4.11 -23.14
N MET A 144 6.33 -2.97 -22.46
CA MET A 144 5.21 -2.29 -21.81
C MET A 144 4.05 -2.17 -22.81
N LEU A 145 2.90 -2.78 -22.49
CA LEU A 145 1.65 -2.42 -23.16
C LEU A 145 1.51 -0.91 -23.00
N ARG A 146 1.32 -0.18 -24.11
CA ARG A 146 1.18 1.28 -24.08
C ARG A 146 0.15 1.63 -23.00
N SER A 147 0.54 2.48 -22.06
CA SER A 147 -0.30 2.92 -20.95
C SER A 147 -1.65 3.36 -21.51
N ILE A 148 -2.74 2.76 -21.03
CA ILE A 148 -4.09 3.25 -21.32
C ILE A 148 -4.13 4.69 -20.82
N PRO A 149 -4.47 5.68 -21.67
CA PRO A 149 -4.63 7.06 -21.21
C PRO A 149 -5.67 7.08 -20.10
N TRP A 150 -5.32 7.71 -18.97
CA TRP A 150 -6.28 7.93 -17.89
C TRP A 150 -7.40 8.82 -18.44
N ARG A 151 -8.64 8.29 -18.47
CA ARG A 151 -9.82 9.13 -18.65
C ARG A 151 -10.02 9.89 -17.36
N SER A 152 -9.98 11.21 -17.43
CA SER A 152 -10.39 12.07 -16.33
C SER A 152 -11.91 11.97 -16.16
N ASP A 153 -12.43 12.18 -14.95
CA ASP A 153 -13.89 12.25 -14.74
C ASP A 153 -14.53 13.37 -15.61
N SER A 154 -13.76 14.41 -15.94
CA SER A 154 -14.13 15.44 -16.92
C SER A 154 -14.32 14.91 -18.35
N ASP A 155 -13.74 13.75 -18.70
CA ASP A 155 -13.97 13.12 -20.01
C ASP A 155 -15.32 12.37 -20.05
N GLN A 156 -15.85 11.93 -18.90
CA GLN A 156 -17.16 11.24 -18.82
C GLN A 156 -18.34 12.20 -18.91
N GLU A 157 -18.23 13.42 -18.39
CA GLU A 157 -19.29 14.44 -18.52
C GLU A 157 -19.47 14.93 -19.97
N SER A 158 -18.40 14.89 -20.77
CA SER A 158 -18.45 15.29 -22.19
C SER A 158 -19.13 14.28 -23.11
N GLU A 159 -19.14 12.99 -22.75
CA GLU A 159 -19.85 11.92 -23.48
C GLU A 159 -21.35 11.90 -23.15
N ASN A 160 -21.75 12.21 -21.92
CA ASN A 160 -23.16 12.24 -21.51
C ASN A 160 -23.93 13.51 -21.92
N SER A 161 -23.25 14.52 -22.50
CA SER A 161 -23.88 15.76 -22.99
C SER A 161 -24.17 15.74 -24.50
N ARG A 162 -23.98 14.60 -25.17
CA ARG A 162 -24.19 14.43 -26.63
C ARG A 162 -25.32 13.45 -27.00
N THR A 163 -26.16 13.07 -26.04
CA THR A 163 -27.43 12.34 -26.25
C THR A 163 -28.58 13.15 -25.68
#